data_AF-A0A956PSI5-F1
#
_entry.id   AF-A0A956PSI5-F1
#
_cell.length_a   1.000
_cell.length_b   1.000
_cell.length_c   1.000
_cell.angle_alpha   90.00
_cell.angle_beta   90.00
_cell.angle_gamma   90.00
#
_symmetry.space_group_name_H-M   'P 1'
#
loop_
_entity.id
_entity.type
_entity.pdbx_description
1 polymer ?
#
loop_
_entity_poly.entity_id
_entity_poly.type
_entity_poly.pdbx_seq_one_letter_code
_entity_poly.pdbx_strand_id
1 'polypeptide(L)'
;MRTVDERLDSPFHQLRVLVDRFRSGDLNSEDFLESLDGYDEKLQVVYEGVAADPGLFEVEEDPETIVEGQNGIHAFSDASEKLRTYAETNNEDLALEALEMARGAHERWIELVEVRGDLLSLIESMRESESEVDNLDSVDDAW
;
A
#
# COMPACT_ATOMS: atom_id res chain seq x y z
N MET A 1 -8.08 -18.61 17.42
CA MET A 1 -8.45 -17.18 17.42
C MET A 1 -7.14 -16.40 17.37
N ARG A 2 -6.61 -16.20 16.16
CA ARG A 2 -5.40 -15.41 15.92
C ARG A 2 -5.90 -14.01 15.57
N THR A 3 -5.79 -13.08 16.51
CA THR A 3 -5.78 -11.65 16.19
C THR A 3 -4.47 -11.40 15.45
N VAL A 4 -4.46 -11.68 14.15
CA VAL A 4 -3.42 -11.15 13.27
C VAL A 4 -3.66 -9.66 13.28
N ASP A 5 -2.62 -8.91 13.60
CA ASP A 5 -2.63 -7.48 13.78
C ASP A 5 -2.99 -6.83 12.43
N GLU A 6 -4.29 -6.63 12.18
CA GLU A 6 -4.91 -6.05 10.96
C GLU A 6 -4.42 -4.63 10.65
N ARG A 7 -3.49 -4.10 11.45
CA ARG A 7 -2.81 -2.81 11.28
C ARG A 7 -1.43 -2.91 10.62
N LEU A 8 -0.93 -4.13 10.37
CA LEU A 8 0.44 -4.37 9.87
C LEU A 8 0.61 -4.38 8.35
N ASP A 9 -0.46 -4.36 7.54
CA ASP A 9 -0.36 -4.44 6.06
C ASP A 9 -0.98 -3.24 5.32
N SER A 10 -1.02 -2.06 5.94
CA SER A 10 -1.47 -0.86 5.22
C SER A 10 -0.45 -0.39 4.17
N PRO A 11 -0.88 0.28 3.08
CA PRO A 11 0.04 0.84 2.09
C PRO A 11 1.10 1.76 2.74
N PHE A 12 0.71 2.51 3.78
CA PHE A 12 1.65 3.27 4.61
C PHE A 12 2.68 2.39 5.31
N HIS A 13 2.25 1.28 5.94
CA HIS A 13 3.17 0.37 6.62
C HIS A 13 4.20 -0.22 5.65
N GLN A 14 3.76 -0.61 4.45
CA GLN A 14 4.65 -1.13 3.40
C GLN A 14 5.71 -0.10 3.00
N LEU A 15 5.32 1.14 2.72
CA LEU A 15 6.27 2.23 2.42
C LEU A 15 7.24 2.47 3.58
N ARG A 16 6.75 2.49 4.83
CA ARG A 16 7.60 2.66 6.01
C ARG A 16 8.65 1.55 6.13
N VAL A 17 8.25 0.29 5.94
CA VAL A 17 9.17 -0.85 6.00
C VAL A 17 10.21 -0.79 4.88
N LEU A 18 9.81 -0.43 3.66
CA LEU A 18 10.75 -0.25 2.55
C LEU A 18 11.78 0.84 2.85
N VAL A 19 11.34 1.99 3.35
CA VAL A 19 12.22 3.09 3.74
C VAL A 19 13.16 2.68 4.87
N ASP A 20 12.66 2.02 5.91
CA ASP A 20 13.49 1.57 7.04
C ASP A 20 14.57 0.57 6.59
N ARG A 21 14.20 -0.39 5.71
CA ARG A 21 15.14 -1.37 5.14
C ARG A 21 16.18 -0.71 4.26
N PHE A 22 15.79 0.22 3.38
CA PHE A 22 16.74 0.95 2.55
C PHE A 22 17.70 1.81 3.38
N ARG A 23 17.19 2.55 4.38
CA ARG A 23 18.01 3.34 5.32
C ARG A 23 19.03 2.50 6.08
N SER A 24 18.63 1.30 6.49
CA SER A 24 19.51 0.37 7.22
C SER A 24 20.60 -0.27 6.34
N GLY A 25 20.46 -0.17 5.01
CA GLY A 25 21.32 -0.85 4.04
C GLY A 25 20.93 -2.32 3.79
N ASP A 26 19.82 -2.79 4.36
CA ASP A 26 19.27 -4.12 4.12
C ASP A 26 18.67 -4.27 2.70
N LEU A 27 18.34 -3.15 2.06
CA LEU A 27 17.94 -3.05 0.65
C LEU A 27 18.93 -2.16 -0.08
N ASN A 28 19.37 -2.60 -1.27
CA ASN A 28 20.13 -1.74 -2.16
C ASN A 28 19.16 -0.85 -2.99
N SER A 29 19.70 0.11 -3.76
CA SER A 29 18.86 1.06 -4.50
C SER A 29 18.06 0.43 -5.64
N GLU A 30 18.57 -0.61 -6.29
CA GLU A 30 17.86 -1.33 -7.37
C GLU A 30 16.69 -2.11 -6.76
N ASP A 31 16.95 -2.90 -5.72
CA ASP A 31 15.93 -3.69 -5.03
C ASP A 31 14.84 -2.80 -4.40
N PHE A 32 15.22 -1.62 -3.89
CA PHE A 32 14.28 -0.65 -3.34
C PHE A 32 13.34 -0.09 -4.42
N LEU A 33 13.87 0.25 -5.60
CA LEU A 33 13.07 0.75 -6.73
C LEU A 33 12.15 -0.34 -7.29
N GLU A 34 12.63 -1.59 -7.42
CA GLU A 34 11.80 -2.73 -7.82
C GLU A 34 10.67 -2.99 -6.81
N SER A 35 10.96 -2.85 -5.51
CA SER A 35 9.93 -2.95 -4.46
C SER A 35 8.87 -1.84 -4.56
N LEU A 36 9.26 -0.62 -4.99
CA LEU A 36 8.32 0.47 -5.26
C LEU A 36 7.48 0.21 -6.53
N ASP A 37 8.06 -0.43 -7.56
CA ASP A 37 7.29 -0.86 -8.75
C ASP A 37 6.19 -1.85 -8.35
N GLY A 38 6.53 -2.88 -7.57
CA GLY A 38 5.55 -3.84 -7.06
C GLY A 38 4.51 -3.22 -6.11
N TYR A 39 4.90 -2.19 -5.35
CA TYR A 39 3.96 -1.41 -4.54
C TYR A 39 2.96 -0.63 -5.40
N ASP A 40 3.44 0.04 -6.46
CA ASP A 40 2.59 0.84 -7.35
C ASP A 40 1.62 -0.06 -8.14
N GLU A 41 2.05 -1.23 -8.59
CA GLU A 41 1.18 -2.23 -9.25
C GLU A 41 0.03 -2.67 -8.34
N LYS A 42 0.32 -2.95 -7.06
CA LYS A 42 -0.70 -3.32 -6.07
C LYS A 42 -1.66 -2.16 -5.81
N LEU A 43 -1.16 -0.94 -5.68
CA LEU A 43 -1.96 0.25 -5.49
C LEU A 43 -2.91 0.49 -6.68
N GLN A 44 -2.43 0.23 -7.89
CA GLN A 44 -3.23 0.31 -9.12
C GLN A 44 -4.39 -0.70 -9.12
N VAL A 45 -4.17 -1.93 -8.66
CA VAL A 45 -5.26 -2.93 -8.52
C VAL A 45 -6.34 -2.44 -7.55
N VAL A 46 -5.95 -1.84 -6.43
CA VAL A 46 -6.89 -1.22 -5.48
C VAL A 46 -7.68 -0.09 -6.13
N TYR A 47 -6.98 0.79 -6.86
CA TYR A 47 -7.61 1.89 -7.60
C TYR A 47 -8.63 1.39 -8.62
N GLU A 48 -8.27 0.38 -9.42
CA GLU A 48 -9.14 -0.21 -10.42
C GLU A 48 -10.34 -0.92 -9.79
N GLY A 49 -10.15 -1.62 -8.67
CA GLY A 49 -11.25 -2.22 -7.91
C GLY A 49 -12.24 -1.17 -7.39
N VAL A 50 -11.72 -0.07 -6.84
CA VAL A 50 -12.50 1.09 -6.40
C VAL A 50 -13.25 1.77 -7.55
N ALA A 51 -12.63 1.88 -8.73
CA ALA A 51 -13.23 2.50 -9.90
C ALA A 51 -14.25 1.60 -10.63
N ALA A 52 -14.02 0.29 -10.64
CA ALA A 52 -14.85 -0.70 -11.34
C ALA A 52 -16.19 -0.96 -10.63
N ASP A 53 -16.25 -0.72 -9.33
CA ASP A 53 -17.49 -0.78 -8.55
C ASP A 53 -17.74 0.53 -7.81
N PRO A 54 -18.34 1.54 -8.47
CA PRO A 54 -18.81 2.75 -7.79
C PRO A 54 -19.90 2.44 -6.74
N GLY A 55 -20.57 1.28 -6.84
CA GLY A 55 -21.55 0.76 -5.88
C GLY A 55 -20.93 0.32 -4.56
N LEU A 56 -19.64 -0.01 -4.59
CA LEU A 56 -18.76 -0.10 -3.42
C LEU A 56 -18.61 1.24 -2.67
N PHE A 57 -19.22 2.32 -3.18
CA PHE A 57 -19.43 3.63 -2.54
C PHE A 57 -20.90 4.09 -2.51
N GLU A 58 -21.87 3.27 -2.96
CA GLU A 58 -23.32 3.55 -2.85
C GLU A 58 -23.84 3.29 -1.43
N VAL A 59 -23.45 4.14 -0.49
CA VAL A 59 -24.15 4.36 0.78
C VAL A 59 -24.49 5.85 0.79
N GLU A 60 -25.47 6.28 1.58
CA GLU A 60 -25.83 7.69 1.80
C GLU A 60 -24.68 8.52 2.43
N GLU A 61 -23.50 8.54 1.81
CA GLU A 61 -22.38 9.41 2.17
C GLU A 61 -22.34 10.64 1.27
N ASP A 62 -21.83 11.73 1.85
CA ASP A 62 -21.61 12.98 1.15
C ASP A 62 -20.60 12.73 -0.01
N PRO A 63 -20.86 13.19 -1.24
CA PRO A 63 -19.91 13.11 -2.35
C PRO A 63 -18.47 13.56 -1.99
N GLU A 64 -18.30 14.41 -0.98
CA GLU A 64 -16.99 14.81 -0.45
C GLU A 64 -16.19 13.62 0.11
N THR A 65 -16.80 12.67 0.81
CA THR A 65 -16.11 11.52 1.43
C THR A 65 -15.55 10.54 0.39
N ILE A 66 -16.27 10.33 -0.72
CA ILE A 66 -15.79 9.49 -1.83
C ILE A 66 -14.59 10.14 -2.53
N VAL A 67 -14.65 11.45 -2.75
CA VAL A 67 -13.55 12.23 -3.33
C VAL A 67 -12.33 12.20 -2.40
N GLU A 68 -12.53 12.32 -1.08
CA GLU A 68 -11.46 12.23 -0.09
C GLU A 68 -10.80 10.84 -0.05
N GLY A 69 -11.57 9.76 -0.19
CA GLY A 69 -11.05 8.39 -0.33
C GLY A 69 -10.17 8.21 -1.57
N GLN A 70 -10.62 8.70 -2.73
CA GLN A 70 -9.85 8.67 -3.97
C GLN A 70 -8.58 9.52 -3.87
N ASN A 71 -8.65 10.69 -3.24
CA ASN A 71 -7.50 11.53 -2.94
C ASN A 71 -6.49 10.82 -2.01
N GLY A 72 -6.97 9.94 -1.11
CA GLY A 72 -6.12 9.09 -0.27
C GLY A 72 -5.27 8.12 -1.09
N ILE A 73 -5.83 7.47 -2.11
CA ILE A 73 -5.08 6.56 -3.00
C ILE A 73 -4.01 7.33 -3.78
N HIS A 74 -4.34 8.50 -4.32
CA HIS A 74 -3.38 9.32 -5.06
C HIS A 74 -2.19 9.76 -4.20
N ALA A 75 -2.42 10.10 -2.93
CA ALA A 75 -1.36 10.47 -2.00
C ALA A 75 -0.37 9.32 -1.72
N PHE A 76 -0.78 8.05 -1.84
CA PHE A 76 0.14 6.92 -1.76
C PHE A 76 1.05 6.81 -2.99
N SER A 77 0.52 7.09 -4.19
CA SER A 77 1.29 7.13 -5.42
C SER A 77 2.30 8.30 -5.41
N ASP A 78 1.88 9.48 -4.95
CA ASP A 78 2.75 10.66 -4.82
C ASP A 78 3.88 10.41 -3.81
N ALA A 79 3.59 9.69 -2.72
CA ALA A 79 4.60 9.28 -1.75
C ALA A 79 5.63 8.31 -2.39
N SER A 80 5.17 7.33 -3.18
CA SER A 80 6.05 6.42 -3.93
C SER A 80 7.00 7.17 -4.87
N GLU A 81 6.50 8.15 -5.64
CA GLU A 81 7.32 8.97 -6.54
C GLU A 81 8.40 9.79 -5.78
N LYS A 82 8.03 10.37 -4.64
CA LYS A 82 8.99 11.05 -3.76
C LYS A 82 10.07 10.09 -3.24
N LEU A 83 9.71 8.85 -2.93
CA LEU A 83 10.67 7.84 -2.48
C LEU A 83 11.64 7.40 -3.57
N ARG A 84 11.22 7.39 -4.85
CA ARG A 84 12.14 7.18 -5.98
C ARG A 84 13.20 8.30 -6.04
N THR A 85 12.76 9.54 -5.90
CA THR A 85 13.68 10.70 -5.85
C THR A 85 14.61 10.63 -4.63
N TYR A 86 14.11 10.13 -3.49
CA TYR A 86 14.93 9.86 -2.31
C TYR A 86 16.04 8.83 -2.60
N ALA A 87 15.71 7.71 -3.25
CA ALA A 87 16.70 6.67 -3.58
C ALA A 87 17.85 7.21 -4.46
N GLU A 88 17.53 8.11 -5.39
CA GLU A 88 18.51 8.73 -6.29
C GLU A 88 19.39 9.78 -5.57
N THR A 89 18.78 10.57 -4.69
CA THR A 89 19.43 11.77 -4.12
C THR A 89 19.98 11.56 -2.72
N ASN A 90 19.57 10.48 -2.04
CA ASN A 90 19.74 10.26 -0.60
C ASN A 90 19.30 11.46 0.27
N ASN A 91 18.37 12.28 -0.24
CA ASN A 91 17.83 13.40 0.51
C ASN A 91 16.76 12.92 1.49
N GLU A 92 17.15 12.78 2.75
CA GLU A 92 16.31 12.28 3.84
C GLU A 92 15.02 13.07 4.05
N ASP A 93 15.00 14.37 3.72
CA ASP A 93 13.80 15.20 3.80
C ASP A 93 12.68 14.66 2.88
N LEU A 94 13.04 14.12 1.70
CA LEU A 94 12.07 13.52 0.78
C LEU A 94 11.44 12.26 1.35
N ALA A 95 12.22 11.44 2.07
CA ALA A 95 11.70 10.25 2.72
C ALA A 95 10.75 10.59 3.85
N LEU A 96 11.07 11.63 4.64
CA LEU A 96 10.18 12.10 5.72
C LEU A 96 8.87 12.68 5.16
N GLU A 97 8.95 13.53 4.14
CA GLU A 97 7.77 14.08 3.46
C GLU A 97 6.88 12.99 2.87
N ALA A 98 7.48 12.00 2.19
CA ALA A 98 6.73 10.89 1.61
C ALA A 98 5.99 10.06 2.67
N LEU A 99 6.66 9.76 3.79
CA LEU A 99 6.04 9.01 4.89
C LEU A 99 4.95 9.82 5.60
N GLU A 100 5.12 11.13 5.75
CA GLU A 100 4.08 11.99 6.32
C GLU A 100 2.84 12.07 5.42
N MET A 101 3.05 12.18 4.10
CA MET A 101 1.98 12.14 3.10
C MET A 101 1.23 10.80 3.13
N ALA A 102 1.96 9.68 3.08
CA ALA A 102 1.38 8.34 3.15
C ALA A 102 0.66 8.09 4.47
N ARG A 103 1.16 8.64 5.59
CA ARG A 103 0.46 8.56 6.88
C ARG A 103 -0.86 9.31 6.86
N GLY A 104 -0.87 10.54 6.36
CA GLY A 104 -2.10 11.33 6.24
C GLY A 104 -3.13 10.69 5.30
N ALA A 105 -2.67 10.01 4.25
CA ALA A 105 -3.50 9.20 3.37
C ALA A 105 -4.08 7.97 4.10
N HIS A 106 -3.25 7.29 4.90
CA HIS A 106 -3.64 6.11 5.66
C HIS A 106 -4.68 6.41 6.72
N GLU A 107 -4.56 7.52 7.45
CA GLU A 107 -5.53 7.93 8.46
C GLU A 107 -6.93 8.11 7.84
N ARG A 108 -7.02 8.74 6.65
CA ARG A 108 -8.28 8.91 5.90
C ARG A 108 -8.76 7.60 5.25
N TRP A 109 -7.84 6.76 4.81
CA TRP A 109 -8.14 5.46 4.21
C TRP A 109 -8.73 4.48 5.25
N ILE A 110 -8.18 4.47 6.47
CA ILE A 110 -8.73 3.66 7.58
C ILE A 110 -10.18 4.07 7.85
N GLU A 111 -10.47 5.37 7.90
CA GLU A 111 -11.85 5.85 8.12
C GLU A 111 -12.80 5.33 7.04
N LEU A 112 -12.36 5.22 5.79
CA LEU A 112 -13.15 4.68 4.68
C LEU A 112 -13.29 3.14 4.71
N VAL A 113 -12.21 2.43 5.06
CA VAL A 113 -12.16 0.96 5.10
C VAL A 113 -12.85 0.39 6.36
N GLU A 114 -12.73 1.04 7.52
CA GLU A 114 -13.43 0.63 8.75
C GLU A 114 -14.96 0.78 8.62
N VAL A 115 -15.42 1.72 7.78
CA VAL A 115 -16.84 1.90 7.47
C VAL A 115 -17.34 0.82 6.47
N ARG A 116 -16.46 0.22 5.65
CA ARG A 116 -16.83 -0.76 4.62
C ARG A 116 -16.00 -2.04 4.67
N GLY A 117 -16.55 -3.04 5.37
CA GLY A 117 -15.98 -4.40 5.47
C GLY A 117 -15.76 -5.14 4.13
N ASP A 118 -16.37 -4.69 3.02
CA ASP A 118 -16.17 -5.28 1.69
C ASP A 118 -14.81 -4.89 1.07
N LEU A 119 -14.27 -3.71 1.41
CA LEU A 119 -12.92 -3.28 1.01
C LEU A 119 -11.82 -4.07 1.73
N LEU A 120 -12.05 -4.45 2.99
CA LEU A 120 -11.17 -5.37 3.73
C LEU A 120 -11.07 -6.72 3.02
N SER A 121 -12.16 -7.23 2.46
CA SER A 121 -12.17 -8.51 1.72
C SER A 121 -11.35 -8.43 0.42
N LEU A 122 -11.32 -7.26 -0.25
CA LEU A 122 -10.49 -7.03 -1.43
C LEU A 122 -8.99 -6.94 -1.06
N ILE A 123 -8.68 -6.25 0.03
CA ILE A 123 -7.32 -6.15 0.58
C ILE A 123 -6.82 -7.52 1.08
N GLU A 124 -7.69 -8.32 1.70
CA GLU A 124 -7.36 -9.71 2.09
C GLU A 124 -7.12 -10.62 0.87
N SER A 125 -7.84 -10.43 -0.23
CA SER A 125 -7.59 -11.15 -1.49
C SER A 125 -6.22 -10.83 -2.10
N MET A 126 -5.76 -9.57 -1.97
CA MET A 126 -4.39 -9.19 -2.35
C MET A 126 -3.35 -9.92 -1.49
N ARG A 127 -3.62 -10.07 -0.19
CA ARG A 127 -2.76 -10.78 0.76
C ARG A 127 -2.68 -12.29 0.48
N GLU A 128 -3.77 -12.93 0.08
CA GLU A 128 -3.77 -14.37 -0.25
C GLU A 128 -2.89 -14.66 -1.47
N SER A 129 -2.87 -13.75 -2.43
CA SER A 129 -2.04 -13.84 -3.64
C SER A 129 -0.54 -13.83 -3.34
N GLU A 130 -0.08 -13.15 -2.28
CA GLU A 130 1.33 -13.20 -1.83
C GLU A 130 1.69 -14.52 -1.16
N SER A 131 0.75 -15.12 -0.41
CA SER A 131 0.99 -16.39 0.29
C SER A 131 1.03 -17.61 -0.65
N GLU A 132 0.39 -17.52 -1.82
CA GLU A 132 0.48 -18.56 -2.86
C GLU A 132 1.80 -18.52 -3.62
N VAL A 133 2.40 -17.34 -3.81
CA VAL A 133 3.70 -17.19 -4.49
C VAL A 133 4.85 -17.64 -3.59
N ASP A 134 4.81 -17.36 -2.29
CA ASP A 134 5.79 -17.87 -1.31
C ASP A 134 5.73 -19.41 -1.12
N ASN A 135 4.60 -20.05 -1.44
CA ASN A 135 4.49 -21.51 -1.39
C ASN A 135 5.05 -22.20 -2.63
N LEU A 136 5.13 -21.52 -3.78
CA LEU A 136 5.58 -22.12 -5.05
C LEU A 136 7.11 -22.22 -5.15
N ASP A 137 7.86 -21.38 -4.43
CA ASP A 137 9.35 -21.45 -4.39
C ASP A 137 9.88 -22.52 -3.42
N SER A 138 8.98 -23.26 -2.73
CA SER A 138 9.33 -24.36 -1.81
C SER A 138 9.13 -25.76 -2.39
N VAL A 139 8.62 -25.89 -3.63
CA VAL A 139 8.24 -27.20 -4.21
C VAL A 139 9.28 -27.77 -5.18
N ASP A 140 10.44 -27.12 -5.37
CA ASP A 140 11.46 -27.59 -6.32
C ASP A 140 12.54 -28.52 -5.73
N ASP A 141 12.29 -29.17 -4.58
CA ASP A 141 13.26 -30.12 -4.00
C ASP A 141 12.61 -31.39 -3.42
N ALA A 142 11.64 -31.96 -4.15
CA ALA A 142 11.05 -33.25 -3.77
C ALA A 142 10.54 -34.11 -4.92
N TRP A 143 11.34 -34.40 -5.96
CA TRP A 143 11.18 -35.62 -6.79
C TRP A 143 12.50 -36.14 -7.37
#